data_AF-A0A7C1MIU2-F1
#
_entry.id   AF-A0A7C1MIU2-F1
#
_cell.length_a   1.000
_cell.length_b   1.000
_cell.length_c   1.000
_cell.angle_alpha   90.00
_cell.angle_beta   90.00
_cell.angle_gamma   90.00
#
_symmetry.space_group_name_H-M   'P 1'
#
loop_
_entity.id
_entity.type
_entity.pdbx_description
1 polymer ?
#
loop_
_entity_poly.entity_id
_entity_poly.type
_entity_poly.pdbx_seq_one_letter_code
_entity_poly.pdbx_strand_id
1 'polypeptide(L)'
;QNLDTGLTEKGKEDKKQVIIYSCNFNILDRALKIDPRVGLFLPCRVTVVKHGDKVLVMYINPKRMSEIFNNSELDNMCTELKSVYEGMIDEALM
;
A
#
# COMPACT_ATOMS: atom_id res chain seq x y z
N GLN A 1 -1.55 12.17 2.24
CA GLN A 1 -2.95 12.58 2.45
C GLN A 1 -3.35 12.24 3.88
N ASN A 2 -4.13 13.07 4.58
CA ASN A 2 -4.66 12.69 5.90
C ASN A 2 -5.78 11.66 5.74
N LEU A 3 -5.86 10.70 6.65
CA LEU A 3 -6.82 9.58 6.57
C LEU A 3 -8.27 10.05 6.56
N ASP A 4 -8.57 11.14 7.26
CA ASP A 4 -9.89 11.75 7.40
C ASP A 4 -10.13 12.93 6.44
N THR A 5 -9.27 13.12 5.42
CA THR A 5 -9.47 14.14 4.39
C THR A 5 -10.85 13.97 3.75
N GLY A 6 -11.65 15.04 3.73
CA GLY A 6 -13.02 15.03 3.20
C GLY A 6 -14.09 14.54 4.18
N LEU A 7 -13.70 14.04 5.35
CA LEU A 7 -14.59 13.73 6.47
C LEU A 7 -14.62 14.87 7.50
N THR A 8 -13.58 15.70 7.54
CA THR A 8 -13.46 16.86 8.43
C THR A 8 -13.40 18.18 7.65
N GLU A 9 -13.58 19.30 8.34
CA GLU A 9 -13.37 20.62 7.75
C GLU A 9 -11.92 20.76 7.28
N LYS A 10 -11.72 21.41 6.13
CA LYS A 10 -10.39 21.61 5.55
C LYS A 10 -9.46 22.31 6.55
N GLY A 11 -8.32 21.68 6.84
CA GLY A 11 -7.34 22.16 7.82
C GLY A 11 -7.52 21.60 9.24
N LYS A 12 -8.60 20.87 9.51
CA LYS A 12 -8.88 20.19 10.79
C LYS A 12 -8.62 18.67 10.75
N GLU A 13 -8.03 18.17 9.67
CA GLU A 13 -7.68 16.77 9.51
C GLU A 13 -6.68 16.30 10.59
N ASP A 14 -6.79 15.05 11.03
CA ASP A 14 -5.85 14.48 11.99
C ASP A 14 -4.49 14.24 11.34
N LYS A 15 -3.52 15.09 11.66
CA LYS A 15 -2.13 15.00 11.19
C LYS A 15 -1.39 13.75 11.69
N LYS A 16 -1.96 13.02 12.64
CA LYS A 16 -1.39 11.78 13.17
C LYS A 16 -1.90 10.53 12.46
N GLN A 17 -2.77 10.68 11.46
CA GLN A 17 -3.30 9.57 10.66
C GLN A 17 -3.15 9.93 9.18
N VAL A 18 -2.21 9.30 8.49
CA VAL A 18 -1.86 9.65 7.11
C VAL A 18 -1.82 8.43 6.21
N ILE A 19 -2.26 8.61 4.98
CA ILE A 19 -2.09 7.70 3.85
C ILE A 19 -0.96 8.24 2.98
N ILE A 20 0.02 7.39 2.71
CA ILE A 20 1.08 7.60 1.75
C ILE A 20 0.78 6.73 0.54
N TYR A 21 0.67 7.35 -0.62
CA TYR A 21 0.55 6.64 -1.88
C TYR A 21 1.94 6.38 -2.44
N SER A 22 2.18 5.15 -2.86
CA SER A 22 3.41 4.72 -3.49
C SER A 22 3.10 3.91 -4.74
N CYS A 23 3.94 4.02 -5.76
CA CYS A 23 3.82 3.23 -6.97
C CYS A 23 5.20 2.89 -7.52
N ASN A 24 5.46 1.60 -7.68
CA ASN A 24 6.55 1.13 -8.53
C ASN A 24 5.98 0.94 -9.94
N PHE A 25 6.24 1.92 -10.82
CA PHE A 25 5.69 1.92 -12.18
C PHE A 25 6.15 0.73 -13.04
N ASN A 26 7.35 0.19 -12.80
CA ASN A 26 7.86 -0.98 -13.52
C ASN A 26 7.12 -2.26 -13.14
N ILE A 27 6.79 -2.43 -11.84
CA ILE A 27 5.96 -3.55 -11.39
C ILE A 27 4.53 -3.35 -11.88
N LEU A 28 4.01 -2.13 -11.79
CA LEU A 28 2.66 -1.80 -12.21
C LEU A 28 2.40 -2.10 -13.69
N ASP A 29 3.27 -1.62 -14.59
CA ASP A 29 3.13 -1.83 -16.03
C ASP A 29 3.10 -3.33 -16.38
N ARG A 30 3.98 -4.14 -15.76
CA ARG A 30 3.96 -5.61 -15.89
C ARG A 30 2.64 -6.21 -15.39
N ALA A 31 2.19 -5.82 -14.21
CA ALA A 31 1.01 -6.38 -13.56
C ALA A 31 -0.27 -6.08 -14.35
N LEU A 32 -0.43 -4.85 -14.86
CA LEU A 32 -1.57 -4.45 -15.68
C LEU A 32 -1.67 -5.21 -17.00
N LYS A 33 -0.52 -5.59 -17.59
CA LYS A 33 -0.47 -6.39 -18.82
C LYS A 33 -0.92 -7.84 -18.59
N ILE A 34 -0.71 -8.37 -17.39
CA ILE A 34 -1.14 -9.73 -17.02
C ILE A 34 -2.62 -9.74 -16.65
N ASP A 35 -3.05 -8.80 -15.82
CA ASP A 35 -4.44 -8.70 -15.38
C ASP A 35 -4.80 -7.25 -15.02
N PRO A 36 -5.73 -6.60 -15.74
CA PRO A 36 -6.13 -5.23 -15.45
C PRO A 36 -6.84 -5.08 -14.09
N ARG A 37 -7.34 -6.17 -13.49
CA ARG A 37 -7.99 -6.14 -12.16
C ARG A 37 -7.05 -5.69 -11.05
N VAL A 38 -5.73 -5.73 -11.26
CA VAL A 38 -4.77 -5.15 -10.30
C VAL A 38 -5.05 -3.68 -10.01
N GLY A 39 -5.67 -2.96 -10.96
CA GLY A 39 -6.12 -1.58 -10.82
C GLY A 39 -7.08 -1.34 -9.64
N LEU A 40 -7.79 -2.36 -9.18
CA LEU A 40 -8.71 -2.28 -8.03
C LEU A 40 -7.99 -1.94 -6.71
N PHE A 41 -6.67 -2.15 -6.65
CA PHE A 41 -5.86 -1.94 -5.45
C PHE A 41 -4.81 -0.85 -5.63
N LEU A 42 -4.94 -0.03 -6.68
CA LEU A 42 -4.03 1.06 -6.99
C LEU A 42 -4.61 2.44 -6.60
N PRO A 43 -3.74 3.44 -6.32
CA PRO A 43 -2.30 3.28 -6.10
C PRO A 43 -2.04 2.48 -4.82
N CYS A 44 -0.88 1.83 -4.74
CA CYS A 44 -0.53 1.10 -3.53
C CYS A 44 -0.42 2.09 -2.35
N ARG A 45 -0.83 1.66 -1.15
CA ARG A 45 -0.96 2.54 0.01
C ARG A 45 -0.22 2.00 1.22
N VAL A 46 0.40 2.93 1.95
CA VAL A 46 0.89 2.74 3.32
C VAL A 46 0.09 3.69 4.22
N THR A 47 -0.46 3.16 5.30
CA THR A 47 -1.19 3.92 6.31
C THR A 47 -0.33 4.04 7.56
N VAL A 48 -0.08 5.27 8.00
CA VAL A 48 0.70 5.57 9.20
C VAL A 48 -0.23 6.23 10.22
N VAL A 49 -0.34 5.64 11.41
CA VAL A 49 -1.19 6.18 12.49
C VAL A 49 -0.46 6.23 13.82
N LYS A 50 -0.68 7.28 14.61
CA LYS A 50 -0.30 7.30 16.02
C LYS A 50 -1.30 6.45 16.82
N HIS A 51 -0.79 5.48 17.57
CA HIS A 51 -1.58 4.63 18.46
C HIS A 51 -0.95 4.63 19.86
N GLY A 52 -1.50 5.43 20.78
CA GLY A 52 -0.88 5.69 22.08
C GLY A 52 0.50 6.34 21.91
N ASP A 53 1.52 5.76 22.53
CA ASP A 53 2.92 6.20 22.42
C ASP A 53 3.67 5.58 21.24
N LYS A 54 2.99 4.81 20.38
CA LYS A 54 3.58 4.14 19.22
C LYS A 54 3.10 4.75 17.91
N VAL A 55 3.89 4.55 16.87
CA VAL A 55 3.50 4.77 15.47
C VAL A 55 3.33 3.40 14.82
N LEU A 56 2.18 3.20 14.17
CA LEU A 56 1.90 2.00 13.39
C LEU A 56 2.07 2.33 11.92
N VAL A 57 2.91 1.58 11.21
CA VAL A 57 3.09 1.66 9.76
C VAL A 57 2.49 0.39 9.17
N MET A 58 1.46 0.53 8.33
CA MET A 58 0.65 -0.58 7.85
C MET A 58 0.50 -0.54 6.33
N TYR A 59 0.55 -1.69 5.70
CA TYR A 59 0.28 -1.86 4.28
C TYR A 59 -0.49 -3.17 4.06
N ILE A 60 -1.18 -3.29 2.93
CA ILE A 60 -1.85 -4.54 2.58
C ILE A 60 -0.80 -5.57 2.16
N ASN A 61 -0.86 -6.79 2.69
CA ASN A 61 0.03 -7.87 2.28
C ASN A 61 -0.28 -8.26 0.82
N PRO A 62 0.61 -7.97 -0.15
CA PRO A 62 0.32 -8.23 -1.56
C PRO A 62 0.17 -9.72 -1.87
N LYS A 63 0.89 -10.58 -1.14
CA LYS A 63 0.80 -12.04 -1.28
C LYS A 63 -0.55 -12.59 -0.83
N ARG A 64 -1.16 -12.04 0.20
CA ARG A 64 -2.56 -12.39 0.57
C ARG A 64 -3.56 -11.89 -0.46
N MET A 65 -3.28 -10.75 -1.08
CA MET A 65 -4.13 -10.14 -2.10
C MET A 65 -4.10 -10.91 -3.43
N SER A 66 -3.02 -11.63 -3.74
CA SER A 66 -2.88 -12.38 -5.01
C SER A 66 -3.99 -13.43 -5.20
N GLU A 67 -4.51 -13.99 -4.10
CA GLU A 67 -5.60 -14.96 -4.07
C GLU A 67 -6.87 -14.44 -4.78
N ILE A 68 -7.10 -13.11 -4.76
CA ILE A 68 -8.26 -12.46 -5.40
C ILE A 68 -8.20 -12.59 -6.93
N PHE A 69 -6.99 -12.60 -7.50
CA PHE A 69 -6.82 -12.67 -8.95
C PHE A 69 -6.86 -14.12 -9.46
N ASN A 70 -6.60 -15.11 -8.61
CA ASN A 70 -6.52 -16.53 -8.99
C ASN A 70 -5.61 -16.73 -10.23
N ASN A 71 -4.44 -16.08 -10.22
CA ASN A 71 -3.48 -16.07 -11.33
C ASN A 71 -2.06 -16.30 -10.76
N SER A 72 -1.42 -17.39 -11.20
CA SER A 72 -0.10 -17.81 -10.70
C SER A 72 1.04 -16.88 -11.12
N GLU A 73 0.93 -16.20 -12.27
CA GLU A 73 1.91 -15.22 -12.71
C GLU A 73 1.89 -13.98 -11.82
N LEU A 74 0.68 -13.48 -11.50
CA LEU A 74 0.52 -12.41 -10.52
C LEU A 74 0.95 -12.82 -9.11
N ASP A 75 0.77 -14.07 -8.74
CA ASP A 75 1.17 -14.57 -7.42
C ASP A 75 2.69 -14.43 -7.17
N ASN A 76 3.50 -14.68 -8.20
CA ASN A 76 4.94 -14.44 -8.17
C ASN A 76 5.26 -12.95 -8.05
N MET A 77 4.59 -12.10 -8.83
CA MET A 77 4.77 -10.65 -8.76
C MET A 77 4.35 -10.06 -7.40
N CYS A 78 3.27 -10.57 -6.81
CA CYS A 78 2.85 -10.17 -5.46
C CYS A 78 3.86 -10.59 -4.39
N THR A 79 4.58 -11.69 -4.61
CA THR A 79 5.69 -12.11 -3.74
C THR A 79 6.86 -11.13 -3.86
N GLU A 80 7.26 -10.75 -5.09
CA GLU A 80 8.28 -9.71 -5.35
C GLU A 80 7.90 -8.38 -4.69
N LEU A 81 6.66 -7.93 -4.90
CA LEU A 81 6.14 -6.67 -4.35
C LEU A 81 6.14 -6.68 -2.83
N LYS A 82 5.82 -7.81 -2.19
CA LYS A 82 5.88 -7.95 -0.74
C LYS A 82 7.29 -7.66 -0.22
N SER A 83 8.32 -8.27 -0.82
CA SER A 83 9.71 -8.04 -0.40
C SER A 83 10.15 -6.59 -0.57
N VAL A 84 9.70 -5.91 -1.63
CA VAL A 84 9.97 -4.47 -1.82
C VAL A 84 9.34 -3.64 -0.69
N TYR A 85 8.08 -3.91 -0.33
CA TYR A 85 7.40 -3.21 0.75
C TYR A 85 8.05 -3.45 2.12
N GLU A 86 8.43 -4.69 2.41
CA GLU A 86 9.13 -5.05 3.65
C GLU A 86 10.45 -4.30 3.75
N GLY A 87 11.28 -4.31 2.69
CA GLY A 87 12.54 -3.57 2.67
C GLY A 87 12.37 -2.05 2.87
N MET A 88 11.40 -1.44 2.19
CA MET A 88 11.11 0.00 2.33
C MET A 88 10.64 0.37 3.75
N ILE A 89 9.78 -0.46 4.35
CA ILE A 89 9.25 -0.20 5.69
C ILE A 89 10.32 -0.45 6.74
N ASP A 90 11.09 -1.53 6.62
CA ASP A 90 12.18 -1.83 7.53
C ASP A 90 13.21 -0.69 7.53
N GLU A 91 13.63 -0.20 6.35
CA GLU A 91 14.54 0.95 6.23
C GLU A 91 13.96 2.22 6.89
N ALA A 92 12.66 2.47 6.73
CA ALA A 92 12.00 3.64 7.31
C ALA A 92 11.79 3.54 8.84
N LEU A 93 11.89 2.34 9.42
CA LEU A 93 11.70 2.09 10.85
C LEU A 93 13.02 1.94 11.62
N MET A 94 14.17 1.88 10.93
CA MET A 94 15.50 1.96 11.53
C MET A 94 15.79 3.36 12.07
#